data_AF-A0A3D3TJ93-F1
#
_entry.id   AF-A0A3D3TJ93-F1
#
_cell.length_a   1.000
_cell.length_b   1.000
_cell.length_c   1.000
_cell.angle_alpha   90.00
_cell.angle_beta   90.00
_cell.angle_gamma   90.00
#
_symmetry.space_group_name_H-M   'P 1'
#
loop_
_entity.id
_entity.type
_entity.pdbx_description
1 polymer ?
#
loop_
_entity_poly.entity_id
_entity_poly.type
_entity_poly.pdbx_seq_one_letter_code
_entity_poly.pdbx_strand_id
1 'polypeptide(L)'
;MKIIYLKYAWVPLLISLIIFYLCCLISFDNIPEVEIEWIIPLDKVVHFLMFFGLSGATAINYIHLKRGRVEMWKLLLGAFLLPILYGGFIEIIQHYFFPLRSGDWADFLADLLGSLTALPVAIVFKNYLIKNRFR
;
A
#
# COMPACT_ATOMS: atom_id res chain seq x y z
N MET A 1 -6.38 -12.22 23.57
CA MET A 1 -5.73 -12.49 22.26
C MET A 1 -6.37 -11.75 21.08
N LYS A 2 -7.72 -11.71 20.94
CA LYS A 2 -8.42 -11.01 19.82
C LYS A 2 -8.20 -9.48 19.73
N ILE A 3 -8.14 -8.76 20.85
CA ILE A 3 -8.01 -7.28 20.89
C ILE A 3 -6.65 -6.79 20.35
N ILE A 4 -5.62 -7.62 20.50
CA ILE A 4 -4.26 -7.29 20.08
C ILE A 4 -4.21 -7.24 18.55
N TYR A 5 -4.73 -8.25 17.84
CA TYR A 5 -4.73 -8.29 16.38
C TYR A 5 -5.53 -7.15 15.73
N LEU A 6 -6.68 -6.75 16.30
CA LEU A 6 -7.42 -5.58 15.82
C LEU A 6 -6.57 -4.30 15.86
N LYS A 7 -5.72 -4.11 16.88
CA LYS A 7 -4.83 -2.96 16.97
C LYS A 7 -3.76 -2.91 15.88
N TYR A 8 -3.30 -4.06 15.37
CA TYR A 8 -2.34 -4.09 14.26
C TYR A 8 -3.02 -3.90 12.90
N ALA A 9 -4.26 -4.35 12.77
CA ALA A 9 -4.95 -4.45 11.49
C ALA A 9 -5.80 -3.22 11.13
N TRP A 10 -6.22 -2.37 12.08
CA TRP A 10 -7.15 -1.28 11.78
C TRP A 10 -6.57 -0.20 10.86
N VAL A 11 -5.29 0.18 11.01
CA VAL A 11 -4.65 1.18 10.12
C VAL A 11 -4.55 0.66 8.69
N PRO A 12 -3.95 -0.53 8.43
CA PRO A 12 -3.93 -1.10 7.07
C PRO A 12 -5.34 -1.29 6.51
N LEU A 13 -6.29 -1.76 7.32
CA LEU A 13 -7.67 -1.98 6.88
C LEU A 13 -8.36 -0.69 6.46
N LEU A 14 -8.19 0.39 7.22
CA LEU A 14 -8.73 1.70 6.85
C LEU A 14 -8.12 2.21 5.54
N ILE A 15 -6.79 2.09 5.38
CA ILE A 15 -6.10 2.50 4.15
C ILE A 15 -6.58 1.65 2.97
N SER A 16 -6.70 0.33 3.13
CA SER A 16 -7.25 -0.56 2.10
C SER A 16 -8.66 -0.14 1.71
N LEU A 17 -9.55 0.14 2.66
CA LEU A 17 -10.91 0.60 2.34
C LEU A 17 -10.90 1.92 1.53
N ILE A 18 -10.01 2.85 1.86
CA ILE A 18 -9.81 4.08 1.09
C ILE A 18 -9.33 3.75 -0.32
N ILE A 19 -8.29 2.91 -0.48
CA ILE A 19 -7.76 2.51 -1.79
C ILE A 19 -8.86 1.85 -2.64
N PHE A 20 -9.63 0.93 -2.06
CA PHE A 20 -10.76 0.30 -2.76
C PHE A 20 -11.78 1.33 -3.25
N TYR A 21 -12.15 2.29 -2.39
CA TYR A 21 -13.07 3.36 -2.77
C TYR A 21 -12.50 4.22 -3.91
N LEU A 22 -11.22 4.62 -3.83
CA LEU A 22 -10.56 5.43 -4.85
C LEU A 22 -10.46 4.71 -6.19
N CYS A 23 -10.11 3.42 -6.19
CA CYS A 23 -9.88 2.64 -7.41
C CYS A 23 -11.18 2.20 -8.09
N CYS A 24 -12.17 1.74 -7.30
CA CYS A 24 -13.37 1.11 -7.85
C CYS A 24 -14.57 2.05 -7.92
N LEU A 25 -14.73 2.98 -6.97
CA LEU A 25 -16.00 3.70 -6.76
C LEU A 25 -15.98 5.16 -7.19
N ILE A 26 -14.81 5.79 -7.25
CA ILE A 26 -14.68 7.08 -7.92
C ILE A 26 -14.67 6.82 -9.43
N SER A 27 -15.15 7.77 -10.25
CA SER A 27 -14.89 7.82 -11.69
C SER A 27 -14.33 9.18 -12.04
N PHE A 28 -13.37 9.23 -12.97
CA PHE A 28 -12.69 10.46 -13.37
C PHE A 28 -13.30 11.12 -14.62
N ASP A 29 -14.48 10.68 -15.04
CA ASP A 29 -15.19 11.13 -16.26
C ASP A 29 -15.40 12.66 -16.38
N ASN A 30 -15.15 13.43 -15.31
CA ASN A 30 -15.34 14.88 -15.26
C ASN A 30 -14.11 15.66 -14.78
N ILE A 31 -12.92 15.03 -14.66
CA ILE A 31 -11.70 15.80 -14.39
C ILE A 31 -11.27 16.47 -15.70
N PRO A 32 -11.12 17.82 -15.74
CA PRO A 32 -10.61 18.51 -16.92
C PRO A 32 -9.30 17.87 -17.35
N GLU A 33 -9.18 17.51 -18.62
CA GLU A 33 -7.91 17.04 -19.18
C GLU A 33 -6.88 18.14 -18.99
N VAL A 34 -5.96 17.92 -18.05
CA VAL A 34 -4.82 18.81 -17.86
C VAL A 34 -3.78 18.35 -18.88
N GLU A 35 -3.56 19.15 -19.93
CA GLU A 35 -2.52 18.95 -20.96
C GLU A 35 -1.11 19.16 -20.38
N ILE A 36 -0.75 18.39 -19.35
CA ILE A 36 0.65 18.24 -18.93
C ILE A 36 1.08 16.87 -19.44
N GLU A 37 1.95 16.85 -20.45
CA GLU A 37 2.63 15.63 -20.91
C GLU A 37 3.59 15.14 -19.82
N TRP A 38 3.08 14.35 -18.88
CA TRP A 38 3.91 13.59 -17.96
C TRP A 38 4.47 12.36 -18.67
N ILE A 39 5.76 12.07 -18.45
CA ILE A 39 6.41 10.84 -18.95
C ILE A 39 5.70 9.58 -18.41
N ILE A 40 5.13 9.67 -17.21
CA ILE A 40 4.38 8.60 -16.54
C ILE A 40 2.96 9.10 -16.28
N PRO A 41 1.92 8.37 -16.72
CA PRO A 41 0.54 8.71 -16.42
C PRO A 41 0.26 8.86 -14.90
N LEU A 42 -0.53 9.87 -14.53
CA LEU A 42 -0.74 10.27 -13.13
C LEU A 42 -1.42 9.17 -12.30
N ASP A 43 -2.30 8.38 -12.90
CA ASP A 43 -2.91 7.19 -12.31
C ASP A 43 -1.84 6.23 -11.78
N LYS A 44 -0.78 5.94 -12.55
CA LYS A 44 0.30 5.04 -12.12
C LYS A 44 1.06 5.60 -10.92
N VAL A 45 1.26 6.92 -10.88
CA VAL A 45 1.89 7.59 -9.74
C VAL A 45 1.02 7.48 -8.50
N VAL A 46 -0.30 7.63 -8.64
CA VAL A 46 -1.25 7.47 -7.53
C VAL A 46 -1.26 6.03 -7.02
N HIS A 47 -1.30 5.02 -7.90
CA HIS A 47 -1.16 3.60 -7.55
C HIS A 47 0.12 3.32 -6.75
N PHE A 48 1.27 3.79 -7.27
CA PHE A 48 2.54 3.69 -6.55
C PHE A 48 2.47 4.30 -5.15
N LEU A 49 1.95 5.52 -5.02
CA LEU A 49 1.85 6.22 -3.72
C LEU A 49 0.89 5.53 -2.75
N MET A 50 -0.24 5.03 -3.24
CA MET A 50 -1.23 4.30 -2.43
C MET A 50 -0.61 3.05 -1.82
N PHE A 51 0.10 2.25 -2.63
CA PHE A 51 0.68 0.99 -2.16
C PHE A 51 1.99 1.18 -1.40
N PHE A 52 2.77 2.22 -1.69
CA PHE A 52 3.84 2.68 -0.81
C PHE A 52 3.30 3.07 0.56
N GLY A 53 2.21 3.83 0.60
CA GLY A 53 1.52 4.25 1.82
C GLY A 53 0.97 3.07 2.62
N LEU A 54 0.23 2.16 1.97
CA LEU A 54 -0.34 0.96 2.60
C LEU A 54 0.76 0.06 3.19
N SER A 55 1.76 -0.27 2.38
CA SER A 55 2.90 -1.11 2.79
C SER A 55 3.73 -0.45 3.89
N GLY A 56 4.04 0.84 3.73
CA GLY A 56 4.80 1.63 4.71
C GLY A 56 4.06 1.77 6.04
N ALA A 57 2.78 2.13 6.02
CA ALA A 57 1.95 2.23 7.22
C ALA A 57 1.83 0.88 7.93
N THR A 58 1.64 -0.20 7.18
CA THR A 58 1.59 -1.56 7.74
C THR A 58 2.91 -1.93 8.43
N ALA A 59 4.04 -1.69 7.76
CA ALA A 59 5.35 -1.99 8.31
C ALA A 59 5.67 -1.14 9.55
N ILE A 60 5.46 0.18 9.46
CA ILE A 60 5.72 1.14 10.54
C ILE A 60 4.86 0.81 11.77
N ASN A 61 3.56 0.53 11.58
CA ASN A 61 2.67 0.16 12.68
C ASN A 61 3.14 -1.14 13.37
N TYR A 62 3.50 -2.16 12.58
CA TYR A 62 4.00 -3.42 13.11
C TYR A 62 5.33 -3.23 13.88
N ILE A 63 6.28 -2.49 13.30
CA ILE A 63 7.58 -2.16 13.92
C ILE A 63 7.39 -1.38 15.22
N HIS A 64 6.54 -0.36 15.20
CA HIS A 64 6.29 0.51 16.34
C HIS A 64 5.66 -0.25 17.51
N LEU A 65 4.60 -1.02 17.25
CA LEU A 65 3.92 -1.82 18.27
C LEU A 65 4.81 -2.91 18.88
N LYS A 66 5.76 -3.44 18.10
CA LYS A 66 6.78 -4.40 18.57
C LYS A 66 8.06 -3.74 19.09
N ARG A 67 8.12 -2.40 19.15
CA ARG A 67 9.28 -1.63 19.60
C ARG A 67 10.59 -2.10 18.93
N GLY A 68 10.55 -2.28 17.61
CA GLY A 68 11.67 -2.74 16.78
C GLY A 68 11.96 -4.25 16.79
N ARG A 69 11.40 -5.03 17.73
CA ARG A 69 11.59 -6.49 17.82
C ARG A 69 10.59 -7.23 16.91
N VAL A 70 10.78 -7.10 15.60
CA VAL A 70 9.95 -7.73 14.57
C VAL A 70 10.64 -8.92 13.91
N GLU A 71 9.87 -9.94 13.60
CA GLU A 71 10.29 -11.05 12.74
C GLU A 71 10.21 -10.62 11.28
N MET A 72 11.31 -10.76 10.53
CA MET A 72 11.41 -10.23 9.17
C MET A 72 10.39 -10.87 8.22
N TRP A 73 10.15 -12.18 8.34
CA TRP A 73 9.18 -12.87 7.52
C TRP A 73 7.75 -12.39 7.74
N LYS A 74 7.38 -12.03 8.98
CA LYS A 74 6.05 -11.44 9.28
C LYS A 74 5.92 -10.03 8.73
N LEU A 75 7.02 -9.26 8.74
CA LEU A 75 7.05 -7.93 8.12
C LEU A 75 6.90 -8.03 6.59
N LEU A 76 7.64 -8.93 5.93
CA LEU A 76 7.53 -9.14 4.49
C LEU A 76 6.16 -9.70 4.09
N LEU A 77 5.61 -10.64 4.86
CA LEU A 77 4.27 -11.16 4.62
C LEU A 77 3.22 -10.05 4.73
N GLY A 78 3.25 -9.27 5.80
CA GLY A 78 2.23 -8.26 6.09
C GLY A 78 2.35 -6.99 5.27
N ALA A 79 3.57 -6.50 5.02
CA ALA A 79 3.82 -5.19 4.42
C ALA A 79 4.31 -5.27 2.96
N PHE A 80 4.41 -6.46 2.37
CA PHE A 80 4.75 -6.61 0.97
C PHE A 80 3.82 -7.60 0.28
N LEU A 81 3.78 -8.85 0.74
CA LEU A 81 2.97 -9.87 0.06
C LEU A 81 1.47 -9.57 0.13
N LEU A 82 0.93 -9.24 1.30
CA LEU A 82 -0.50 -8.92 1.44
C LEU A 82 -0.94 -7.70 0.61
N PRO A 83 -0.23 -6.54 0.64
CA PRO A 83 -0.51 -5.43 -0.25
C PRO A 83 -0.51 -5.81 -1.74
N ILE A 84 0.49 -6.54 -2.23
CA ILE A 84 0.55 -6.92 -3.65
C ILE A 84 -0.62 -7.82 -4.05
N LEU A 85 -0.94 -8.82 -3.23
CA LEU A 85 -2.10 -9.68 -3.47
C LEU A 85 -3.40 -8.87 -3.49
N TYR A 86 -3.49 -7.86 -2.63
CA TYR A 86 -4.62 -6.95 -2.57
C TYR A 86 -4.73 -6.05 -3.81
N GLY A 87 -3.63 -5.49 -4.32
CA GLY A 87 -3.61 -4.72 -5.56
C GLY A 87 -4.02 -5.56 -6.76
N GLY A 88 -3.42 -6.75 -6.92
CA GLY A 88 -3.81 -7.67 -7.99
C GLY A 88 -5.28 -8.11 -7.90
N PHE A 89 -5.81 -8.24 -6.68
CA PHE A 89 -7.25 -8.52 -6.50
C PHE A 89 -8.14 -7.34 -6.90
N ILE A 90 -7.74 -6.10 -6.62
CA ILE A 90 -8.45 -4.89 -7.07
C ILE A 90 -8.47 -4.84 -8.61
N GLU A 91 -7.34 -5.06 -9.27
CA GLU A 91 -7.25 -5.01 -10.74
C GLU A 91 -8.18 -6.03 -11.41
N ILE A 92 -8.22 -7.26 -10.86
CA ILE A 92 -9.15 -8.30 -11.30
C ILE A 92 -10.59 -7.83 -11.09
N ILE A 93 -10.91 -7.26 -9.93
CA ILE A 93 -12.25 -6.74 -9.64
C ILE A 93 -12.63 -5.64 -10.63
N GLN A 94 -11.75 -4.67 -10.87
CA GLN A 94 -12.02 -3.58 -11.80
C GLN A 94 -12.31 -4.12 -13.20
N HIS A 95 -11.47 -5.04 -13.69
CA HIS A 95 -11.63 -5.66 -15.01
C HIS A 95 -12.98 -6.36 -15.19
N TYR A 96 -13.47 -7.09 -14.18
CA TYR A 96 -14.69 -7.91 -14.31
C TYR A 96 -15.97 -7.21 -13.85
N PHE A 97 -15.90 -6.31 -12.87
CA PHE A 97 -17.08 -5.75 -12.20
C PHE A 97 -17.27 -4.25 -12.42
N PHE A 98 -16.26 -3.53 -12.90
CA PHE A 98 -16.31 -2.08 -13.10
C PHE A 98 -16.01 -1.72 -14.57
N PRO A 99 -16.98 -1.80 -15.48
CA PRO A 99 -16.76 -1.63 -16.93
C PRO A 99 -16.27 -0.22 -17.34
N LEU A 100 -16.37 0.77 -16.45
CA LEU A 100 -15.83 2.12 -16.64
C LEU A 100 -14.36 2.26 -16.18
N ARG A 101 -13.79 1.21 -15.58
CA ARG A 101 -12.39 1.15 -15.13
C ARG A 101 -11.64 0.12 -15.97
N SER A 102 -10.53 0.52 -16.58
CA SER A 102 -9.61 -0.42 -17.20
C SER A 102 -8.73 -1.04 -16.13
N GLY A 103 -8.97 -2.29 -15.74
CA GLY A 103 -7.96 -3.05 -15.01
C GLY A 103 -6.70 -3.18 -15.89
N ASP A 104 -5.56 -2.71 -15.41
CA ASP A 104 -4.33 -2.57 -16.19
C ASP A 104 -3.14 -3.19 -15.43
N TRP A 105 -2.41 -4.06 -16.12
CA TRP A 105 -1.19 -4.65 -15.56
C TRP A 105 -0.12 -3.61 -15.20
N ALA A 106 -0.15 -2.41 -15.80
CA ALA A 106 0.73 -1.32 -15.40
C ALA A 106 0.34 -0.71 -14.04
N ASP A 107 -0.94 -0.74 -13.63
CA ASP A 107 -1.36 -0.36 -12.28
C ASP A 107 -0.87 -1.37 -11.25
N PHE A 108 -1.03 -2.66 -11.56
CA PHE A 108 -0.45 -3.72 -10.73
C PHE A 108 1.08 -3.59 -10.57
N LEU A 109 1.79 -3.21 -11.63
CA LEU A 109 3.23 -2.96 -11.56
C LEU A 109 3.55 -1.75 -10.67
N ALA A 110 2.77 -0.68 -10.75
CA ALA A 110 2.93 0.48 -9.88
C ALA A 110 2.69 0.11 -8.41
N ASP A 111 1.67 -0.70 -8.11
CA ASP A 111 1.36 -1.23 -6.78
C ASP A 111 2.51 -2.06 -6.21
N LEU A 112 3.08 -2.93 -7.05
CA LEU A 112 4.25 -3.75 -6.74
C LEU A 112 5.47 -2.89 -6.38
N LEU A 113 5.77 -1.89 -7.20
CA LEU A 113 6.91 -0.99 -6.99
C LEU A 113 6.72 -0.11 -5.74
N GLY A 114 5.50 0.39 -5.51
CA GLY A 114 5.17 1.14 -4.30
C GLY A 114 5.40 0.28 -3.05
N SER A 115 4.91 -0.95 -3.05
CA SER A 115 5.09 -1.89 -1.95
C SER A 115 6.55 -2.27 -1.74
N LEU A 116 7.31 -2.50 -2.82
CA LEU A 116 8.73 -2.83 -2.77
C LEU A 116 9.56 -1.69 -2.17
N THR A 117 9.31 -0.45 -2.60
CA THR A 117 10.05 0.73 -2.16
C THR A 117 9.75 1.12 -0.71
N ALA A 118 8.62 0.70 -0.15
CA ALA A 118 8.31 0.87 1.27
C ALA A 118 9.21 0.02 2.20
N LEU A 119 9.75 -1.11 1.72
CA LEU A 119 10.55 -2.02 2.54
C LEU A 119 11.87 -1.40 3.05
N PRO A 120 12.71 -0.76 2.21
CA PRO A 120 13.90 -0.06 2.69
C PRO A 120 13.58 0.98 3.78
N VAL A 121 12.51 1.76 3.60
CA VAL A 121 12.07 2.78 4.58
C VAL A 121 11.72 2.13 5.92
N ALA A 122 10.98 1.02 5.88
CA ALA A 122 10.63 0.26 7.08
C ALA A 122 11.88 -0.31 7.79
N ILE A 123 12.86 -0.82 7.04
CA ILE A 123 14.11 -1.37 7.60
C ILE A 123 14.92 -0.27 8.28
N VAL A 124 15.06 0.90 7.64
CA VAL A 124 15.74 2.07 8.24
C VAL A 124 15.04 2.48 9.53
N PHE A 125 13.70 2.57 9.53
CA PHE A 125 12.93 2.90 10.72
C PHE A 125 13.09 1.88 11.86
N LYS A 126 13.06 0.58 11.54
CA LYS A 126 13.34 -0.50 12.51
C LYS A 126 14.71 -0.32 13.16
N ASN A 127 15.74 -0.09 12.35
CA ASN A 127 17.12 0.06 12.83
C ASN A 127 17.26 1.31 13.72
N TYR A 128 16.60 2.41 13.35
CA TYR A 128 16.55 3.62 14.17
C TYR A 128 15.94 3.36 15.56
N LEU A 129 14.80 2.66 15.65
CA LEU A 129 14.17 2.34 16.94
C LEU A 129 15.01 1.41 17.81
N ILE A 130 15.72 0.45 17.21
CA ILE A 130 16.61 -0.45 17.96
C ILE A 130 17.80 0.34 18.51
N LYS A 131 18.42 1.20 17.69
CA LYS A 131 19.59 2.01 18.08
C LYS A 131 19.28 2.99 19.21
N ASN A 132 18.17 3.71 19.11
CA ASN A 132 17.79 4.72 20.10
C ASN A 132 17.30 4.15 21.44
N ARG A 133 17.07 2.83 21.54
CA ARG A 133 16.75 2.19 22.83
C ARG A 133 17.95 2.05 23.76
N PHE A 134 19.16 1.92 23.21
CA PHE A 134 20.39 1.67 23.96
C PHE A 134 21.23 2.94 24.19
N ARG A 135 20.63 4.11 23.93
CA ARG A 135 21.11 5.42 24.37
C ARG A 135 20.22 5.89 25.50
#